data_AF-A0A8J6BNQ6-F1
#
_entry.id   AF-A0A8J6BNQ6-F1
#
_cell.length_a   1.000
_cell.length_b   1.000
_cell.length_c   1.000
_cell.angle_alpha   90.00
_cell.angle_beta   90.00
_cell.angle_gamma   90.00
#
_symmetry.space_group_name_H-M   'P 1'
#
loop_
_entity.id
_entity.type
_entity.pdbx_description
1 polymer ?
#
loop_
_entity_poly.entity_id
_entity_poly.type
_entity_poly.pdbx_seq_one_letter_code
_entity_poly.pdbx_strand_id
1 'polypeptide(L)'
;MVEETENVTQFENNCLDSVVGLNNESVVCPVCNRNNLTVMSCFILCQCGVYINCKSQNMNTEKLKALLEENLLAHAGFCNEQPVFSVGFGAEGMSSMFMSCSGCDAVAIIV
;
A
#
# COMPACT_ATOMS: atom_id res chain seq x y z
N MET A 1 -29.24 15.22 -34.51
CA MET A 1 -28.21 16.11 -33.95
C MET A 1 -27.79 15.48 -32.65
N VAL A 2 -26.50 15.16 -32.54
CA VAL A 2 -25.91 14.37 -31.45
C VAL A 2 -25.89 15.20 -30.18
N GLU A 3 -26.52 14.71 -29.12
CA GLU A 3 -26.42 15.30 -27.78
C GLU A 3 -25.18 14.71 -27.12
N GLU A 4 -24.19 15.57 -26.92
CA GLU A 4 -22.83 15.22 -26.51
C GLU A 4 -22.80 14.71 -25.06
N THR A 5 -22.52 13.41 -24.91
CA THR A 5 -22.16 12.76 -23.66
C THR A 5 -20.71 13.05 -23.31
N GLU A 6 -20.43 13.99 -22.41
CA GLU A 6 -19.15 14.04 -21.70
C GLU A 6 -19.12 15.09 -20.60
N ASN A 7 -19.28 14.65 -19.35
CA ASN A 7 -18.84 15.43 -18.20
C ASN A 7 -18.34 14.50 -17.09
N VAL A 8 -17.16 13.90 -17.33
CA VAL A 8 -16.34 13.27 -16.30
C VAL A 8 -14.93 13.85 -16.41
N THR A 9 -14.78 15.11 -16.03
CA THR A 9 -13.48 15.78 -15.90
C THR A 9 -13.21 16.06 -14.42
N GLN A 10 -12.98 15.01 -13.64
CA GLN A 10 -12.47 15.13 -12.27
C GLN A 10 -11.42 14.06 -11.95
N PHE A 11 -10.37 13.93 -12.76
CA PHE A 11 -9.18 13.19 -12.33
C PHE A 11 -7.93 13.89 -12.84
N GLU A 12 -7.67 15.08 -12.29
CA GLU A 12 -6.38 15.74 -12.47
C GLU A 12 -5.30 14.90 -11.77
N ASN A 13 -4.58 14.18 -12.62
CA ASN A 13 -3.33 13.47 -12.42
C ASN A 13 -2.29 14.39 -11.78
N ASN A 14 -2.10 14.29 -10.47
CA ASN A 14 -1.02 14.99 -9.79
C ASN A 14 -0.14 14.04 -8.96
N CYS A 15 0.14 12.86 -9.52
CA CYS A 15 1.08 11.90 -8.98
C CYS A 15 2.33 11.89 -9.86
N LEU A 16 2.97 13.05 -9.97
CA LEU A 16 4.23 13.23 -10.66
C LEU A 16 5.37 12.82 -9.73
N ASP A 17 5.52 11.51 -9.49
CA ASP A 17 6.74 11.01 -8.88
C ASP A 17 7.77 10.75 -9.97
N SER A 18 8.81 11.59 -10.00
CA SER A 18 9.91 11.48 -10.94
C SER A 18 10.66 10.18 -10.67
N VAL A 19 10.54 9.21 -11.58
CA VAL A 19 11.26 7.94 -11.54
C VAL A 19 12.74 8.22 -11.84
N VAL A 20 13.49 8.63 -10.82
CA VAL A 20 14.95 8.76 -10.90
C VAL A 20 15.57 8.17 -9.65
N GLY A 21 16.36 7.10 -9.84
CA GLY A 21 17.43 6.76 -8.92
C GLY A 21 17.29 5.42 -8.22
N LEU A 22 17.80 4.38 -8.88
CA LEU A 22 18.27 3.16 -8.25
C LEU A 22 19.23 3.52 -7.09
N ASN A 23 18.89 3.18 -5.84
CA ASN A 23 19.79 2.51 -4.88
C ASN A 23 19.17 2.39 -3.46
N ASN A 24 19.04 1.14 -3.02
CA ASN A 24 19.01 0.63 -1.64
C ASN A 24 17.75 0.77 -0.75
N GLU A 25 16.69 1.43 -1.20
CA GLU A 25 15.52 1.65 -0.34
C GLU A 25 14.27 0.82 -0.69
N SER A 26 14.34 -0.17 -1.55
CA SER A 26 13.17 -0.97 -1.94
C SER A 26 12.53 -1.74 -0.78
N VAL A 27 11.20 -1.77 -0.73
CA VAL A 27 10.41 -2.61 0.19
C VAL A 27 9.96 -3.86 -0.54
N VAL A 28 10.32 -5.04 -0.06
CA VAL A 28 9.78 -6.31 -0.59
C VAL A 28 8.29 -6.35 -0.28
N CYS A 29 7.46 -6.66 -1.28
CA CYS A 29 6.01 -6.71 -1.13
C CYS A 29 5.63 -7.81 -0.14
N PRO A 30 5.02 -7.47 1.01
CA PRO A 30 4.73 -8.46 2.06
C PRO A 30 3.55 -9.38 1.69
N VAL A 31 2.76 -9.03 0.68
CA VAL A 31 1.65 -9.85 0.17
C VAL A 31 2.15 -11.01 -0.69
N CYS A 32 3.14 -10.77 -1.55
CA CYS A 32 3.65 -11.81 -2.47
C CYS A 32 5.03 -12.36 -2.10
N ASN A 33 5.79 -11.67 -1.25
CA ASN A 33 7.15 -11.99 -0.82
C ASN A 33 8.13 -12.25 -1.98
N ARG A 34 7.90 -11.61 -3.14
CA ARG A 34 8.67 -11.86 -4.38
C ARG A 34 9.13 -10.58 -5.07
N ASN A 35 8.22 -9.64 -5.28
CA ASN A 35 8.48 -8.40 -6.00
C ASN A 35 8.65 -7.24 -5.02
N ASN A 36 9.37 -6.19 -5.42
CA ASN A 36 9.45 -4.96 -4.65
C ASN A 36 8.21 -4.08 -4.90
N LEU A 37 7.82 -3.32 -3.89
CA LEU A 37 6.82 -2.27 -3.98
C LEU A 37 7.40 -1.05 -4.69
N THR A 38 6.63 -0.46 -5.59
CA THR A 38 6.80 0.91 -6.05
C THR A 38 5.97 1.80 -5.14
N VAL A 39 6.64 2.59 -4.30
CA VAL A 39 6.00 3.48 -3.34
C VAL A 39 6.10 4.91 -3.84
N MET A 40 4.94 5.52 -4.09
CA MET A 40 4.78 6.88 -4.57
C MET A 40 3.93 7.65 -3.57
N SER A 41 4.04 8.98 -3.58
CA SER A 41 3.27 9.91 -2.74
C SER A 41 1.77 9.60 -2.70
N CYS A 42 1.21 9.27 -3.86
CA CYS A 42 -0.21 8.98 -4.03
C CYS A 42 -0.61 7.51 -3.98
N PHE A 43 0.32 6.58 -4.26
CA PHE A 43 -0.04 5.18 -4.39
C PHE A 43 1.13 4.22 -4.11
N ILE A 44 0.78 2.99 -3.75
CA ILE A 44 1.72 1.86 -3.67
C ILE A 44 1.29 0.82 -4.69
N LEU A 45 2.24 0.29 -5.46
CA LEU A 45 2.01 -0.73 -6.47
C LEU A 45 2.96 -1.91 -6.29
N CYS A 46 2.47 -3.12 -6.62
CA CYS A 46 3.31 -4.30 -6.83
C CYS A 46 2.92 -5.00 -8.13
N GLN A 47 3.91 -5.65 -8.77
CA GLN A 47 3.67 -6.50 -9.94
C GLN A 47 2.79 -7.74 -9.65
N CYS A 48 2.54 -8.09 -8.39
CA CYS A 48 1.58 -9.12 -8.03
C CYS A 48 0.10 -8.65 -8.07
N GLY A 49 -0.16 -7.36 -8.36
CA GLY A 49 -1.50 -6.79 -8.43
C GLY A 49 -1.93 -5.97 -7.21
N VAL A 50 -1.05 -5.82 -6.20
CA VAL A 50 -1.30 -4.87 -5.10
C VAL A 50 -1.33 -3.45 -5.67
N TYR A 51 -2.42 -2.74 -5.41
CA TYR A 51 -2.58 -1.32 -5.67
C TYR A 51 -3.26 -0.68 -4.46
N ILE A 52 -2.63 0.35 -3.91
CA ILE A 52 -3.11 1.05 -2.72
C ILE A 52 -3.12 2.55 -3.02
N ASN A 53 -4.28 3.20 -3.01
CA ASN A 53 -4.40 4.65 -3.09
C ASN A 53 -4.15 5.28 -1.72
N CYS A 54 -3.08 6.07 -1.62
CA CYS A 54 -2.66 6.77 -0.41
C CYS A 54 -2.52 8.29 -0.63
N LYS A 55 -3.26 8.86 -1.59
CA LYS A 55 -3.22 10.30 -1.96
C LYS A 55 -3.40 11.25 -0.77
N SER A 56 -4.21 10.89 0.22
CA SER A 56 -4.45 11.70 1.43
C SER A 56 -3.40 11.50 2.54
N GLN A 57 -2.49 10.52 2.40
CA GLN A 57 -1.59 10.10 3.47
C GLN A 57 -0.13 10.56 3.29
N ASN A 58 0.18 11.23 2.16
CA ASN A 58 1.55 11.65 1.79
C ASN A 58 2.57 10.53 2.01
N MET A 59 2.34 9.39 1.35
CA MET A 59 3.09 8.17 1.60
C MET A 59 4.48 8.23 0.96
N ASN A 60 5.49 7.65 1.60
CA ASN A 60 6.79 7.44 0.98
C ASN A 60 7.38 6.13 1.49
N THR A 61 8.50 5.73 0.90
CA THR A 61 9.15 4.45 1.19
C THR A 61 9.56 4.31 2.66
N GLU A 62 10.10 5.37 3.26
CA GLU A 62 10.53 5.38 4.66
C GLU A 62 9.33 5.22 5.61
N LYS A 63 8.25 5.98 5.39
CA LYS A 63 7.02 5.91 6.16
C LYS A 63 6.40 4.52 6.09
N LEU A 64 6.36 3.91 4.91
CA LEU A 64 5.84 2.55 4.75
C LEU A 64 6.70 1.52 5.50
N LYS A 65 8.03 1.65 5.45
CA LYS A 65 8.94 0.77 6.22
C LYS A 65 8.70 0.89 7.71
N ALA A 66 8.65 2.12 8.22
CA ALA A 66 8.41 2.36 9.64
C ALA A 66 7.07 1.74 10.10
N LEU A 67 6.00 1.89 9.32
CA LEU A 67 4.69 1.29 9.62
C LEU A 67 4.75 -0.25 9.64
N LEU A 68 5.44 -0.86 8.67
CA LEU A 68 5.62 -2.32 8.62
C LEU A 68 6.46 -2.82 9.81
N GLU A 69 7.59 -2.18 10.08
CA GLU A 69 8.50 -2.54 11.17
C GLU A 69 7.83 -2.40 12.53
N GLU A 70 7.14 -1.28 12.79
CA GLU A 70 6.41 -1.04 14.04
C GLU A 70 5.36 -2.15 14.29
N ASN A 71 4.52 -2.44 13.30
CA ASN A 71 3.48 -3.45 13.44
C ASN A 71 4.05 -4.87 13.59
N LEU A 72 5.12 -5.20 12.85
CA LEU A 72 5.79 -6.50 12.96
C LEU A 72 6.49 -6.67 14.31
N LEU A 73 7.18 -5.64 14.80
CA LEU A 73 7.84 -5.67 16.10
C LEU A 73 6.85 -5.73 17.25
N ALA A 74 5.76 -4.95 17.17
CA ALA A 74 4.69 -5.00 18.16
C ALA A 74 4.11 -6.42 18.24
N HIS A 75 3.80 -7.04 17.10
CA HIS A 75 3.31 -8.42 17.03
C HIS A 75 4.33 -9.43 17.57
N ALA A 76 5.60 -9.33 17.15
CA ALA A 76 6.68 -10.23 17.56
C ALA A 76 6.94 -10.20 19.07
N GLY A 77 6.54 -9.14 19.77
CA GLY A 77 6.64 -9.03 21.23
C GLY A 77 5.79 -10.05 21.99
N PHE A 78 4.75 -10.63 21.37
CA PHE A 78 3.84 -11.57 22.03
C PHE A 78 3.42 -12.78 21.18
N CYS A 79 3.85 -12.86 19.92
CA CYS A 79 3.54 -13.98 19.03
C CYS A 79 4.72 -14.33 18.12
N ASN A 80 4.99 -15.64 17.97
CA ASN A 80 6.09 -16.16 17.15
C ASN A 80 5.65 -16.58 15.73
N GLU A 81 4.35 -16.55 15.44
CA GLU A 81 3.83 -16.88 14.11
C GLU A 81 4.14 -15.75 13.12
N GLN A 82 4.27 -16.09 11.84
CA GLN A 82 4.45 -15.07 10.81
C GLN A 82 3.08 -14.50 10.39
N PRO A 83 2.84 -13.19 10.57
CA PRO A 83 1.59 -12.60 10.11
C PRO A 83 1.52 -12.59 8.59
N VAL A 84 0.31 -12.67 8.06
CA VAL A 84 0.01 -12.59 6.64
C VAL A 84 -0.51 -11.21 6.28
N PHE A 85 -0.14 -10.75 5.10
CA PHE A 85 -0.56 -9.46 4.57
C PHE A 85 -1.59 -9.63 3.47
N SER A 86 -2.61 -8.77 3.50
CA SER A 86 -3.66 -8.75 2.50
C SER A 86 -4.02 -7.31 2.13
N VAL A 87 -4.70 -7.14 1.00
CA VAL A 87 -5.24 -5.85 0.57
C VAL A 87 -6.75 -5.98 0.50
N GLY A 88 -7.44 -5.08 1.17
CA GLY A 88 -8.90 -4.95 1.12
C GLY A 88 -9.30 -3.70 0.37
N PHE A 89 -10.42 -3.76 -0.32
CA PHE A 89 -11.04 -2.61 -0.97
C PHE A 89 -12.21 -2.14 -0.11
N GLY A 90 -12.16 -0.89 0.31
CA GLY A 90 -13.22 -0.21 1.04
C GLY A 90 -14.26 0.41 0.09
N ALA A 91 -15.21 1.13 0.69
CA ALA A 91 -16.12 1.99 -0.08
C ALA A 91 -15.32 3.07 -0.82
N GLU A 92 -15.88 3.59 -1.93
CA GLU A 92 -15.32 4.72 -2.69
C GLU A 92 -13.95 4.46 -3.36
N GLY A 93 -13.58 3.19 -3.57
CA GLY A 93 -12.32 2.83 -4.25
C GLY A 93 -11.07 3.01 -3.37
N MET A 94 -11.27 3.21 -2.06
CA MET A 94 -10.19 3.13 -1.09
C MET A 94 -9.68 1.70 -1.00
N SER A 95 -8.39 1.56 -0.77
CA SER A 95 -7.70 0.27 -0.72
C SER A 95 -6.73 0.35 0.43
N SER A 96 -6.75 -0.65 1.31
CA SER A 96 -5.91 -0.66 2.51
C SER A 96 -5.14 -1.97 2.61
N MET A 97 -3.94 -1.91 3.16
CA MET A 97 -3.16 -3.09 3.49
C MET A 97 -3.38 -3.48 4.94
N PHE A 98 -3.61 -4.76 5.16
CA PHE A 98 -3.84 -5.33 6.49
C PHE A 98 -2.74 -6.31 6.83
N MET A 99 -2.33 -6.32 8.09
CA MET A 99 -1.57 -7.40 8.72
C MET A 99 -2.54 -8.22 9.57
N SER A 100 -2.50 -9.54 9.44
CA SER A 100 -3.34 -10.44 10.24
C SER A 100 -2.55 -11.66 10.68
N CYS A 101 -2.79 -12.16 11.88
CA CYS A 101 -2.14 -13.37 12.40
C CYS A 101 -3.18 -14.35 12.92
N SER A 102 -3.13 -15.60 12.42
CA SER A 102 -4.01 -16.68 12.86
C SER A 102 -3.59 -17.32 14.19
N GLY A 103 -2.38 -17.04 14.69
CA GLY A 103 -1.89 -17.56 15.96
C GLY A 103 -2.32 -16.77 17.20
N CYS A 104 -2.46 -15.45 17.07
CA CYS A 104 -2.83 -14.55 18.17
C CYS A 104 -4.05 -13.66 17.88
N ASP A 105 -4.72 -13.89 16.75
CA ASP A 105 -5.87 -13.11 16.26
C ASP A 105 -5.60 -11.60 16.10
N ALA A 106 -4.32 -11.19 16.06
CA ALA A 106 -3.95 -9.80 15.85
C ALA A 106 -4.30 -9.35 14.43
N VAL A 107 -4.89 -8.15 14.32
CA VAL A 107 -5.19 -7.49 13.05
C VAL A 107 -4.79 -6.02 13.15
N ALA A 108 -4.11 -5.50 12.13
CA ALA A 108 -3.72 -4.11 12.03
C ALA A 108 -3.88 -3.59 10.59
N ILE A 109 -4.21 -2.30 10.47
CA ILE A 109 -4.22 -1.59 9.19
C ILE A 109 -2.87 -0.89 9.05
N ILE A 110 -2.18 -1.13 7.94
CA ILE A 110 -0.86 -0.59 7.68
C ILE A 110 -0.96 0.73 6.91
N VAL A 111 -1.81 0.78 5.89
CA VAL A 111 -2.07 1.94 5.02
C VAL A 111 -3.49 1.90 4.50
#